data_AF-A0A2D9H6Z4-F1
#
_entry.id   AF-A0A2D9H6Z4-F1
#
_cell.length_a   1.000
_cell.length_b   1.000
_cell.length_c   1.000
_cell.angle_alpha   90.00
_cell.angle_beta   90.00
_cell.angle_gamma   90.00
#
_symmetry.space_group_name_H-M   'P 1'
#
loop_
_entity.id
_entity.type
_entity.pdbx_description
1 polymer ?
#
loop_
_entity_poly.entity_id
_entity_poly.type
_entity_poly.pdbx_seq_one_letter_code
_entity_poly.pdbx_strand_id
1 'polypeptide(L)'
;MARRIQPLTLDLLERLQQQDCPCRGCLTWALDPVHRARVGAAAERREEAKDAWVSELLREWGSCGRVLVVDQVPLAAVLYAPPALVPGAGSVPTAPASPDAVLVTDIWVHPRHRRRGLGRVLVQATARDLVVRGGIRAVEAFAAAGPGAPACTAPVDFWLRTGFRTHRAHPVVPRVRMDLRSTVSWVEEVEAALERLVGVVRPAPVPVPEALVPAVRRDDGDQ
;
A
#
# COMPACT_ATOMS: atom_id res chain seq x y z
N MET A 1 2.07 1.01 20.63
CA MET A 1 2.43 0.87 19.21
C MET A 1 1.22 1.23 18.38
N ALA A 2 1.19 2.43 17.82
CA ALA A 2 0.04 2.89 17.03
C ALA A 2 0.25 2.50 15.56
N ARG A 3 -0.60 1.60 15.05
CA ARG A 3 -0.59 1.19 13.65
C ARG A 3 -1.81 1.77 12.93
N ARG A 4 -1.60 2.48 11.83
CA ARG A 4 -2.66 3.11 11.04
C ARG A 4 -2.45 2.83 9.55
N ILE A 5 -3.56 2.61 8.84
CA ILE A 5 -3.58 2.61 7.37
C ILE A 5 -4.20 3.92 6.96
N GLN A 6 -3.52 4.67 6.09
CA GLN A 6 -3.98 5.97 5.62
C GLN A 6 -3.91 6.06 4.09
N PRO A 7 -4.68 6.97 3.47
CA PRO A 7 -4.55 7.28 2.05
C PRO A 7 -3.12 7.72 1.70
N LEU A 8 -2.66 7.35 0.50
CA LEU A 8 -1.41 7.87 -0.05
C LEU A 8 -1.52 9.39 -0.25
N THR A 9 -0.45 10.09 0.10
CA THR A 9 -0.17 11.49 -0.23
C THR A 9 1.24 11.59 -0.81
N LEU A 10 1.59 12.72 -1.43
CA LEU A 10 2.96 12.97 -1.89
C LEU A 10 3.96 12.96 -0.72
N ASP A 11 3.62 13.57 0.42
CA ASP A 11 4.42 13.51 1.67
C ASP A 11 4.71 12.06 2.09
N LEU A 12 3.70 11.19 2.04
CA LEU A 12 3.91 9.79 2.41
C LEU A 12 4.73 9.02 1.38
N LEU A 13 4.64 9.37 0.10
CA LEU A 13 5.46 8.78 -0.94
C LEU A 13 6.94 9.17 -0.76
N GLU A 14 7.22 10.42 -0.41
CA GLU A 14 8.55 10.91 -0.07
C GLU A 14 9.09 10.23 1.20
N ARG A 15 8.29 10.17 2.27
CA ARG A 15 8.69 9.49 3.52
C ARG A 15 8.90 7.99 3.34
N LEU A 16 8.17 7.33 2.43
CA LEU A 16 8.44 5.95 2.05
C LEU A 16 9.81 5.82 1.36
N GLN A 17 10.18 6.76 0.49
CA GLN A 17 11.50 6.77 -0.15
C GLN A 17 12.62 6.90 0.89
N GLN A 18 12.42 7.70 1.94
CA GLN A 18 13.35 7.78 3.09
C GLN A 18 13.50 6.43 3.84
N GLN A 19 12.60 5.47 3.60
CA GLN A 19 12.66 4.09 4.11
C GLN A 19 13.09 3.08 3.02
N ASP A 20 13.84 3.55 2.01
CA ASP A 20 14.35 2.79 0.87
C ASP A 20 13.23 2.14 0.01
N CYS A 21 12.04 2.71 0.02
CA CYS A 21 10.95 2.27 -0.86
C CYS A 21 11.22 2.73 -2.31
N PRO A 22 11.29 1.82 -3.29
CA PRO A 22 11.61 2.18 -4.68
C PRO A 22 10.41 2.75 -5.45
N CYS A 23 9.21 2.80 -4.86
CA CYS A 23 7.97 3.15 -5.57
C CYS A 23 8.02 4.56 -6.19
N ARG A 24 8.64 5.54 -5.51
CA ARG A 24 8.75 6.92 -6.02
C ARG A 24 9.66 7.04 -7.25
N GLY A 25 10.67 6.19 -7.37
CA GLY A 25 11.54 6.14 -8.56
C GLY A 25 11.02 5.24 -9.70
N CYS A 26 9.88 4.57 -9.53
CA CYS A 26 9.44 3.53 -10.46
C CYS A 26 8.35 3.98 -11.41
N LEU A 27 8.73 4.13 -12.68
CA LEU A 27 7.87 4.62 -13.75
C LEU A 27 7.29 3.53 -14.66
N THR A 28 7.49 2.24 -14.32
CA THR A 28 7.06 1.10 -15.17
C THR A 28 5.62 1.23 -15.62
N TRP A 29 4.74 1.61 -14.68
CA TRP A 29 3.30 1.68 -14.88
C TRP A 29 2.80 3.11 -15.10
N ALA A 30 3.49 4.08 -14.50
CA ALA A 30 3.12 5.49 -14.55
C ALA A 30 3.25 6.08 -15.96
N LEU A 31 4.23 5.63 -16.75
CA LEU A 31 4.50 6.11 -18.10
C LEU A 31 4.63 4.95 -19.08
N ASP A 32 4.22 5.17 -20.34
CA ASP A 32 4.55 4.27 -21.44
C ASP A 32 6.07 4.25 -21.71
N PRO A 33 6.58 3.27 -22.46
CA PRO A 33 8.01 3.11 -22.70
C PRO A 33 8.69 4.32 -23.34
N VAL A 34 8.00 5.07 -24.20
CA VAL A 34 8.60 6.22 -24.91
C VAL A 34 8.80 7.38 -23.95
N HIS A 35 7.76 7.75 -23.19
CA HIS A 35 7.88 8.82 -22.20
C HIS A 35 8.84 8.45 -21.06
N ARG A 36 8.82 7.19 -20.61
CA ARG A 36 9.77 6.71 -19.61
C ARG A 36 11.23 6.78 -20.09
N ALA A 37 11.49 6.47 -21.36
CA ALA A 37 12.84 6.58 -21.92
C ALA A 37 13.34 8.03 -21.96
N ARG A 38 12.45 9.00 -22.23
CA ARG A 38 12.79 10.43 -22.24
C ARG A 38 13.17 10.97 -20.85
N VAL A 39 12.55 10.47 -19.79
CA VAL A 39 12.89 10.84 -18.40
C VAL A 39 14.32 10.37 -18.05
N GLY A 40 14.70 9.18 -18.54
CA GLY A 40 16.02 8.60 -18.34
C GLY A 40 16.21 7.92 -16.97
N ALA A 41 17.46 7.83 -16.53
CA ALA A 41 17.88 7.07 -15.35
C ALA A 41 18.14 7.93 -14.09
N ALA A 42 18.22 9.25 -14.23
CA ALA A 42 18.46 10.15 -13.09
C ALA A 42 17.33 10.01 -12.06
N ALA A 43 17.69 9.76 -10.79
CA ALA A 43 16.73 9.49 -9.72
C ALA A 43 15.74 10.65 -9.53
N GLU A 44 16.25 11.88 -9.39
CA GLU A 44 15.46 13.11 -9.22
C GLU A 44 14.40 13.26 -10.31
N ARG A 45 14.78 13.14 -11.59
CA ARG A 45 13.83 13.24 -12.72
C ARG A 45 12.75 12.15 -12.68
N ARG A 46 13.09 10.95 -12.21
CA ARG A 46 12.14 9.85 -12.11
C ARG A 46 11.17 10.05 -10.94
N GLU A 47 11.66 10.58 -9.84
CA GLU A 47 10.87 10.95 -8.67
C GLU A 47 9.90 12.07 -9.02
N GLU A 48 10.36 13.13 -9.67
CA GLU A 48 9.52 14.22 -10.20
C GLU A 48 8.43 13.70 -11.15
N ALA A 49 8.78 12.80 -12.07
CA ALA A 49 7.82 12.21 -13.00
C ALA A 49 6.77 11.33 -12.29
N LYS A 50 7.16 10.60 -11.24
CA LYS A 50 6.21 9.81 -10.45
C LYS A 50 5.32 10.71 -9.61
N ASP A 51 5.86 11.78 -9.02
CA ASP A 51 5.08 12.76 -8.26
C ASP A 51 4.05 13.46 -9.15
N ALA A 52 4.43 13.82 -10.38
CA ALA A 52 3.50 14.37 -11.37
C ALA A 52 2.36 13.39 -11.68
N TRP A 53 2.67 12.11 -11.93
CA TRP A 53 1.66 11.07 -12.16
C TRP A 53 0.76 10.84 -10.94
N VAL A 54 1.31 10.78 -9.73
CA VAL A 54 0.51 10.64 -8.50
C VAL A 54 -0.38 11.87 -8.28
N SER A 55 0.12 13.06 -8.56
CA SER A 55 -0.67 14.31 -8.50
C SER A 55 -1.84 14.28 -9.48
N GLU A 56 -1.62 13.79 -10.70
CA GLU A 56 -2.66 13.59 -11.70
C GLU A 56 -3.71 12.60 -11.20
N LEU A 57 -3.32 11.43 -10.69
CA LEU A 57 -4.25 10.45 -10.14
C LEU A 57 -5.11 11.03 -9.01
N LEU A 58 -4.48 11.75 -8.07
CA LEU A 58 -5.18 12.38 -6.95
C LEU A 58 -6.21 13.41 -7.41
N ARG A 59 -5.94 14.12 -8.52
CA ARG A 59 -6.83 15.13 -9.09
C ARG A 59 -7.95 14.53 -9.94
N GLU A 60 -7.64 13.55 -10.77
CA GLU A 60 -8.58 12.95 -11.74
C GLU A 60 -9.45 11.85 -11.14
N TRP A 61 -8.91 11.06 -10.20
CA TRP A 61 -9.58 9.88 -9.65
C TRP A 61 -9.66 9.86 -8.12
N GLY A 62 -8.90 10.74 -7.46
CA GLY A 62 -8.82 10.79 -6.01
C GLY A 62 -7.80 9.79 -5.46
N SER A 63 -8.03 9.31 -4.24
CA SER A 63 -7.04 8.51 -3.53
C SER A 63 -6.56 7.30 -4.34
N CYS A 64 -5.25 7.16 -4.52
CA CYS A 64 -4.64 6.16 -5.43
C CYS A 64 -3.71 5.18 -4.72
N GLY A 65 -3.85 5.04 -3.40
CA GLY A 65 -3.00 4.14 -2.63
C GLY A 65 -3.33 4.11 -1.14
N ARG A 66 -2.75 3.12 -0.46
CA ARG A 66 -2.83 2.95 0.99
C ARG A 66 -1.42 2.77 1.55
N VAL A 67 -1.14 3.45 2.65
CA VAL A 67 0.16 3.41 3.35
C VAL A 67 -0.07 2.93 4.77
N LEU A 68 0.68 1.91 5.18
CA LEU A 68 0.71 1.43 6.55
C LEU A 68 1.81 2.18 7.32
N VAL A 69 1.41 2.90 8.36
CA VAL A 69 2.29 3.64 9.26
C VAL A 69 2.26 3.01 10.64
N VAL A 70 3.45 2.81 11.22
CA VAL A 70 3.63 2.32 12.58
C VAL A 70 4.50 3.31 13.33
N ASP A 71 3.99 3.85 14.43
CA ASP A 71 4.70 4.84 15.26
C ASP A 71 5.30 5.99 14.41
N GLN A 72 4.49 6.54 13.50
CA GLN A 72 4.85 7.61 12.55
C GLN A 72 5.84 7.23 11.44
N VAL A 73 6.25 5.97 11.33
CA VAL A 73 7.13 5.51 10.24
C VAL A 73 6.31 4.74 9.20
N PRO A 74 6.33 5.13 7.91
CA PRO A 74 5.67 4.37 6.86
C PRO A 74 6.47 3.11 6.51
N LEU A 75 5.84 1.94 6.62
CA LEU A 75 6.53 0.65 6.49
C LEU A 75 6.02 -0.21 5.34
N ALA A 76 4.89 0.13 4.74
CA ALA A 76 4.36 -0.57 3.59
C ALA A 76 3.41 0.32 2.80
N ALA A 77 3.31 0.08 1.49
CA ALA A 77 2.42 0.81 0.61
C ALA A 77 1.86 -0.08 -0.51
N VAL A 78 0.67 0.27 -0.97
CA VAL A 78 0.08 -0.22 -2.23
C VAL A 78 -0.44 0.97 -3.00
N LEU A 79 -0.09 1.06 -4.29
CA LEU A 79 -0.57 2.08 -5.22
C LEU A 79 -1.43 1.40 -6.29
N TYR A 80 -2.50 2.08 -6.68
CA TYR A 80 -3.46 1.54 -7.63
C TYR A 80 -4.17 2.65 -8.40
N ALA A 81 -4.56 2.35 -9.63
CA ALA A 81 -5.22 3.30 -10.53
C ALA A 81 -6.10 2.60 -11.57
N PRO A 82 -7.09 3.29 -12.16
CA PRO A 82 -7.83 2.80 -13.31
C PRO A 82 -6.89 2.55 -14.50
N PRO A 83 -7.11 1.51 -15.33
CA PRO A 83 -6.26 1.20 -16.48
C PRO A 83 -5.98 2.38 -17.42
N ALA A 84 -6.96 3.27 -17.61
CA ALA A 84 -6.82 4.47 -18.45
C ALA A 84 -5.74 5.45 -17.97
N LEU A 85 -5.41 5.45 -16.66
CA LEU A 85 -4.39 6.30 -16.05
C LEU A 85 -3.09 5.54 -15.78
N VAL A 86 -2.91 4.36 -16.39
CA VAL A 86 -1.72 3.51 -16.26
C VAL A 86 -1.15 3.23 -17.66
N PRO A 87 -0.59 4.24 -18.36
CA PRO A 87 -0.16 4.08 -19.76
C PRO A 87 0.92 2.99 -19.93
N GLY A 88 1.74 2.76 -18.90
CA GLY A 88 2.74 1.68 -18.90
C GLY A 88 2.14 0.27 -18.99
N ALA A 89 0.88 0.09 -18.59
CA ALA A 89 0.19 -1.21 -18.64
C ALA A 89 -0.09 -1.68 -20.07
N GLY A 90 -0.11 -0.79 -21.07
CA GLY A 90 -0.34 -1.17 -22.47
C GLY A 90 0.81 -1.96 -23.11
N SER A 91 1.98 -2.00 -22.46
CA SER A 91 3.23 -2.54 -23.04
C SER A 91 3.60 -3.94 -22.54
N VAL A 92 2.68 -4.66 -21.91
CA VAL A 92 2.94 -6.01 -21.38
C VAL A 92 2.16 -7.10 -22.14
N PRO A 93 2.66 -8.34 -22.22
CA PRO A 93 2.07 -9.39 -23.05
C PRO A 93 0.63 -9.77 -22.68
N THR A 94 0.22 -9.56 -21.43
CA THR A 94 -1.12 -9.84 -20.94
C THR A 94 -2.00 -8.59 -20.85
N ALA A 95 -1.69 -7.53 -21.60
CA ALA A 95 -2.55 -6.37 -21.79
C ALA A 95 -3.69 -6.68 -22.80
N PRO A 96 -4.74 -5.85 -22.90
CA PRO A 96 -5.09 -4.76 -21.99
C PRO A 96 -5.70 -5.29 -20.69
N ALA A 97 -5.53 -4.55 -19.58
CA ALA A 97 -6.24 -4.82 -18.34
C ALA A 97 -7.76 -4.76 -18.55
N SER A 98 -8.52 -5.47 -17.72
CA SER A 98 -9.97 -5.50 -17.87
C SER A 98 -10.58 -4.12 -17.54
N PRO A 99 -11.57 -3.64 -18.33
CA PRO A 99 -12.12 -2.30 -18.15
C PRO A 99 -12.94 -2.13 -16.85
N ASP A 100 -13.31 -3.22 -16.18
CA ASP A 100 -14.06 -3.23 -14.93
C ASP A 100 -13.15 -3.36 -13.68
N ALA A 101 -11.83 -3.34 -13.88
CA ALA A 101 -10.84 -3.53 -12.83
C ALA A 101 -10.05 -2.24 -12.55
N VAL A 102 -9.55 -2.14 -11.32
CA VAL A 102 -8.46 -1.24 -10.95
C VAL A 102 -7.15 -2.02 -10.98
N LEU A 103 -6.07 -1.41 -11.48
CA LEU A 103 -4.75 -2.01 -11.49
C LEU A 103 -3.94 -1.63 -10.25
N VAL A 104 -3.36 -2.61 -9.58
CA VAL A 104 -2.27 -2.36 -8.63
C VAL A 104 -0.98 -2.15 -9.41
N THR A 105 -0.38 -0.97 -9.26
CA THR A 105 0.88 -0.62 -9.92
C THR A 105 2.08 -0.95 -9.06
N ASP A 106 1.98 -0.72 -7.75
CA ASP A 106 3.08 -0.92 -6.83
C ASP A 106 2.56 -1.57 -5.55
N ILE A 107 3.30 -2.52 -5.01
CA ILE A 107 3.11 -2.99 -3.64
C ILE A 107 4.47 -3.26 -3.01
N TRP A 108 4.69 -2.66 -1.85
CA TRP A 108 5.97 -2.76 -1.16
C TRP A 108 5.76 -2.90 0.35
N VAL A 109 6.60 -3.72 0.95
CA VAL A 109 6.71 -3.88 2.39
C VAL A 109 8.19 -3.77 2.74
N HIS A 110 8.50 -2.91 3.71
CA HIS A 110 9.84 -2.69 4.23
C HIS A 110 10.53 -4.04 4.50
N PRO A 111 11.77 -4.28 4.03
CA PRO A 111 12.41 -5.59 4.09
C PRO A 111 12.38 -6.25 5.47
N ARG A 112 12.67 -5.48 6.53
CA ARG A 112 12.66 -5.95 7.94
C ARG A 112 11.26 -6.34 8.47
N HIS A 113 10.20 -6.01 7.75
CA HIS A 113 8.80 -6.24 8.14
C HIS A 113 8.06 -7.20 7.20
N ARG A 114 8.77 -7.80 6.23
CA ARG A 114 8.20 -8.82 5.33
C ARG A 114 7.81 -10.08 6.10
N ARG A 115 6.95 -10.91 5.49
CA ARG A 115 6.41 -12.17 6.06
C ARG A 115 5.61 -12.02 7.36
N ARG A 116 5.21 -10.79 7.73
CA ARG A 116 4.32 -10.48 8.86
C ARG A 116 2.87 -10.20 8.45
N GLY A 117 2.49 -10.56 7.23
CA GLY A 117 1.13 -10.35 6.70
C GLY A 117 0.80 -8.93 6.24
N LEU A 118 1.73 -7.97 6.29
CA LEU A 118 1.46 -6.56 5.95
C LEU A 118 0.96 -6.36 4.50
N GLY A 119 1.53 -7.10 3.55
CA GLY A 119 1.05 -7.05 2.16
C GLY A 119 -0.38 -7.54 1.99
N ARG A 120 -0.79 -8.58 2.75
CA ARG A 120 -2.18 -9.07 2.75
C ARG A 120 -3.12 -8.01 3.36
N VAL A 121 -2.70 -7.36 4.43
CA VAL A 121 -3.45 -6.26 5.06
C VAL A 121 -3.64 -5.09 4.09
N LEU A 122 -2.63 -4.73 3.31
CA LEU A 122 -2.75 -3.69 2.28
C LEU A 122 -3.71 -4.10 1.15
N VAL A 123 -3.62 -5.33 0.65
CA VAL A 123 -4.56 -5.86 -0.37
C VAL A 123 -6.00 -5.82 0.15
N GLN A 124 -6.21 -6.23 1.40
CA GLN A 124 -7.51 -6.16 2.09
C GLN A 124 -8.02 -4.72 2.18
N ALA A 125 -7.18 -3.78 2.60
CA ALA A 125 -7.54 -2.36 2.70
C ALA A 125 -7.88 -1.77 1.33
N THR A 126 -7.16 -2.14 0.27
CA THR A 126 -7.48 -1.75 -1.11
C THR A 126 -8.82 -2.33 -1.55
N ALA A 127 -9.06 -3.63 -1.37
CA ALA A 127 -10.33 -4.25 -1.74
C ALA A 127 -11.52 -3.58 -1.04
N ARG A 128 -11.42 -3.31 0.26
CA ARG A 128 -12.44 -2.58 1.03
C ARG A 128 -12.69 -1.19 0.47
N ASP A 129 -11.63 -0.42 0.24
CA ASP A 129 -11.75 0.93 -0.32
C ASP A 129 -12.46 0.94 -1.67
N LEU A 130 -12.11 0.02 -2.56
CA LEU A 130 -12.68 -0.05 -3.91
C LEU A 130 -14.13 -0.55 -3.92
N VAL A 131 -14.51 -1.43 -2.98
CA VAL A 131 -15.91 -1.81 -2.76
C VAL A 131 -16.73 -0.61 -2.29
N VAL A 132 -16.23 0.15 -1.31
CA VAL A 132 -16.92 1.33 -0.75
C VAL A 132 -17.10 2.44 -1.79
N ARG A 133 -16.12 2.66 -2.67
CA ARG A 133 -16.24 3.64 -3.77
C ARG A 133 -17.35 3.28 -4.78
N GLY A 134 -17.70 2.00 -4.91
CA GLY A 134 -18.69 1.52 -5.88
C GLY A 134 -18.19 1.53 -7.33
N GLY A 135 -18.92 0.85 -8.21
CA GLY A 135 -18.64 0.81 -9.66
C GLY A 135 -17.44 -0.04 -10.09
N ILE A 136 -16.61 -0.51 -9.16
CA ILE A 136 -15.39 -1.29 -9.43
C ILE A 136 -15.65 -2.77 -9.13
N ARG A 137 -15.39 -3.65 -10.10
CA ARG A 137 -15.72 -5.07 -9.96
C ARG A 137 -14.55 -5.95 -9.59
N ALA A 138 -13.33 -5.48 -9.84
CA ALA A 138 -12.14 -6.26 -9.57
C ALA A 138 -10.90 -5.41 -9.32
N VAL A 139 -9.91 -6.08 -8.75
CA VAL A 139 -8.53 -5.61 -8.70
C VAL A 139 -7.69 -6.53 -9.57
N GLU A 140 -6.88 -5.96 -10.44
CA GLU A 140 -5.93 -6.70 -11.28
C GLU A 140 -4.49 -6.27 -10.97
N ALA A 141 -3.54 -7.16 -11.24
CA ALA A 141 -2.13 -6.84 -11.23
C ALA A 141 -1.41 -7.62 -12.33
N PHE A 142 -0.32 -7.04 -12.82
CA PHE A 142 0.67 -7.77 -13.61
C PHE A 142 1.70 -8.33 -12.65
N ALA A 143 1.79 -9.65 -12.56
CA ALA A 143 2.66 -10.32 -11.59
C ALA A 143 4.00 -10.71 -12.22
N ALA A 144 5.04 -10.86 -11.40
CA ALA A 144 6.30 -11.46 -11.84
C ALA A 144 6.26 -12.98 -11.63
N ALA A 145 6.41 -13.74 -12.72
CA ALA A 145 6.56 -15.20 -12.68
C ALA A 145 7.95 -15.67 -13.16
N GLY A 146 8.72 -14.82 -13.85
CA GLY A 146 10.03 -15.19 -14.35
C GLY A 146 10.94 -14.00 -14.70
N PRO A 147 12.16 -14.29 -15.19
CA PRO A 147 13.10 -13.26 -15.66
C PRO A 147 12.49 -12.41 -16.77
N GLY A 148 12.79 -11.10 -16.75
CA GLY A 148 12.25 -10.14 -17.71
C GLY A 148 10.88 -9.56 -17.32
N ALA A 149 10.33 -9.93 -16.16
CA ALA A 149 9.16 -9.25 -15.62
C ALA A 149 9.48 -7.76 -15.37
N PRO A 150 8.56 -6.83 -15.71
CA PRO A 150 8.77 -5.41 -15.48
C PRO A 150 9.09 -5.09 -14.02
N ALA A 151 9.92 -4.07 -13.79
CA ALA A 151 10.20 -3.60 -12.44
C ALA A 151 8.91 -3.18 -11.72
N CYS A 152 8.92 -3.25 -10.38
CA CYS A 152 7.78 -2.91 -9.53
C CYS A 152 6.56 -3.82 -9.74
N THR A 153 6.83 -5.07 -10.11
CA THR A 153 5.88 -6.18 -10.02
C THR A 153 6.16 -7.00 -8.77
N ALA A 154 5.09 -7.38 -8.06
CA ALA A 154 5.22 -8.38 -7.01
C ALA A 154 5.16 -9.80 -7.59
N PRO A 155 5.83 -10.79 -6.94
CA PRO A 155 5.82 -12.18 -7.40
C PRO A 155 4.41 -12.76 -7.49
N VAL A 156 4.16 -13.63 -8.47
CA VAL A 156 2.86 -14.29 -8.69
C VAL A 156 2.36 -15.02 -7.43
N ASP A 157 3.24 -15.71 -6.71
CA ASP A 157 2.88 -16.43 -5.49
C ASP A 157 2.40 -15.50 -4.36
N PHE A 158 2.85 -14.23 -4.34
CA PHE A 158 2.31 -13.26 -3.40
C PHE A 158 0.84 -13.00 -3.68
N TRP A 159 0.49 -12.73 -4.95
CA TRP A 159 -0.87 -12.44 -5.37
C TRP A 159 -1.82 -13.62 -5.15
N LEU A 160 -1.38 -14.83 -5.51
CA LEU A 160 -2.19 -16.04 -5.32
C LEU A 160 -2.51 -16.28 -3.83
N ARG A 161 -1.53 -16.06 -2.94
CA ARG A 161 -1.73 -16.17 -1.48
C ARG A 161 -2.57 -15.04 -0.88
N THR A 162 -2.79 -13.94 -1.58
CA THR A 162 -3.62 -12.82 -1.12
C THR A 162 -5.02 -12.81 -1.72
N GLY A 163 -5.43 -13.90 -2.39
CA GLY A 163 -6.80 -14.09 -2.87
C GLY A 163 -6.99 -13.74 -4.35
N PHE A 164 -5.93 -13.42 -5.07
CA PHE A 164 -6.00 -13.29 -6.53
C PHE A 164 -5.96 -14.67 -7.19
N ARG A 165 -6.54 -14.75 -8.39
CA ARG A 165 -6.42 -15.90 -9.29
C ARG A 165 -5.75 -15.47 -10.58
N THR A 166 -5.10 -16.40 -11.27
CA THR A 166 -4.60 -16.14 -12.62
C THR A 166 -5.78 -15.88 -13.56
N HIS A 167 -5.80 -14.71 -14.17
CA HIS A 167 -6.83 -14.30 -15.13
C HIS A 167 -6.34 -14.42 -16.57
N ARG A 168 -5.06 -14.10 -16.83
CA ARG A 168 -4.37 -14.42 -18.09
C ARG A 168 -3.01 -15.04 -17.76
N ALA A 169 -2.82 -16.28 -18.23
CA ALA A 169 -1.56 -16.99 -18.04
C ALA A 169 -0.48 -16.43 -18.97
N HIS A 170 0.74 -16.33 -18.46
CA HIS A 170 1.94 -16.01 -19.23
C HIS A 170 3.16 -16.44 -18.40
N PRO A 171 4.23 -16.98 -18.99
CA PRO A 171 5.39 -17.49 -18.25
C PRO A 171 6.17 -16.42 -17.47
N VAL A 172 6.22 -15.19 -17.99
CA VAL A 172 6.95 -14.06 -17.36
C VAL A 172 6.04 -13.10 -16.59
N VAL A 173 4.98 -12.59 -17.24
CA VAL A 173 4.08 -11.57 -16.68
C VAL A 173 2.62 -12.05 -16.71
N PRO A 174 2.19 -13.01 -15.86
CA PRO A 174 0.78 -13.37 -15.81
C PRO A 174 -0.06 -12.20 -15.25
N ARG A 175 -1.28 -12.03 -15.77
CA ARG A 175 -2.26 -11.12 -15.19
C ARG A 175 -3.09 -11.86 -14.16
N VAL A 176 -3.12 -11.34 -12.95
CA VAL A 176 -3.89 -11.88 -11.84
C VAL A 176 -5.07 -10.96 -11.51
N ARG A 177 -6.15 -11.53 -11.00
CA ARG A 177 -7.40 -10.81 -10.70
C ARG A 177 -8.01 -11.28 -9.38
N MET A 178 -8.52 -10.33 -8.61
CA MET A 178 -9.39 -10.53 -7.47
C MET A 178 -10.76 -9.91 -7.80
N ASP A 179 -11.81 -10.71 -7.88
CA ASP A 179 -13.17 -10.20 -8.07
C ASP A 179 -13.75 -9.68 -6.75
N LEU A 180 -14.21 -8.43 -6.74
CA LEU A 180 -14.75 -7.76 -5.55
C LEU A 180 -16.21 -8.16 -5.25
N ARG A 181 -16.96 -8.63 -6.24
CA ARG A 181 -18.37 -9.07 -6.06
C ARG A 181 -18.51 -10.34 -5.23
N SER A 182 -17.61 -11.31 -5.41
CA SER A 182 -17.55 -12.53 -4.58
C SER A 182 -16.96 -12.28 -3.19
N THR A 183 -16.57 -11.04 -2.91
CA THR A 183 -15.80 -10.64 -1.73
C THR A 183 -16.69 -9.91 -0.71
N VAL A 184 -17.99 -9.72 -0.97
CA VAL A 184 -18.91 -9.03 -0.04
C VAL A 184 -19.00 -9.73 1.32
N SER A 185 -19.14 -11.06 1.36
CA SER A 185 -19.10 -11.82 2.63
C SER A 185 -17.71 -11.80 3.29
N TRP A 186 -16.65 -11.65 2.51
CA TRP A 186 -15.28 -11.55 3.01
C TRP A 186 -14.94 -10.15 3.55
N VAL A 187 -15.55 -9.08 3.03
CA VAL A 187 -15.36 -7.72 3.57
C VAL A 187 -15.92 -7.65 4.99
N GLU A 188 -17.07 -8.27 5.26
CA GLU A 188 -17.66 -8.38 6.61
C GLU A 188 -16.77 -9.20 7.56
N GLU A 189 -16.23 -10.34 7.10
CA GLU A 189 -15.27 -11.13 7.87
C GLU A 189 -13.94 -10.39 8.12
N VAL A 190 -13.48 -9.59 7.15
CA VAL A 190 -12.29 -8.76 7.25
C VAL A 190 -12.53 -7.58 8.19
N GLU A 191 -13.71 -6.96 8.19
CA GLU A 191 -14.07 -5.92 9.17
C GLU A 191 -13.98 -6.47 10.59
N ALA A 192 -14.57 -7.64 10.83
CA ALA A 192 -14.50 -8.31 12.13
C ALA A 192 -13.06 -8.72 12.50
N ALA A 193 -12.22 -9.09 11.54
CA ALA A 193 -10.82 -9.45 11.79
C ALA A 193 -9.90 -8.22 11.99
N LEU A 194 -10.16 -7.10 11.30
CA LEU A 194 -9.42 -5.85 11.44
C LEU A 194 -9.71 -5.23 12.82
N GLU A 195 -10.97 -5.24 13.26
CA GLU A 195 -11.35 -4.78 14.59
C GLU A 195 -10.65 -5.57 15.70
N ARG A 196 -10.52 -6.89 15.54
CA ARG A 196 -9.74 -7.72 16.49
C ARG A 196 -8.25 -7.39 16.48
N LEU A 197 -7.66 -7.12 15.32
CA LEU A 197 -6.27 -6.67 15.24
C LEU A 197 -6.05 -5.26 15.84
N VAL A 198 -7.09 -4.44 15.95
CA VAL A 198 -7.05 -3.14 16.62
C VAL A 198 -7.35 -3.28 18.13
N GLY A 199 -8.18 -4.25 18.54
CA GLY A 199 -8.61 -4.46 19.92
C GLY A 199 -7.71 -5.33 20.82
N VAL A 200 -6.72 -6.04 20.26
CA VAL A 200 -5.89 -7.03 21.01
C VAL A 200 -4.73 -6.41 21.83
N VAL A 201 -4.53 -5.09 21.82
CA VAL A 201 -3.53 -4.44 22.70
C VAL A 201 -4.22 -3.55 23.72
N ARG A 202 -4.78 -4.17 24.77
CA ARG A 202 -4.96 -3.49 26.06
C ARG A 202 -3.64 -3.62 26.82
N PRO A 203 -2.88 -2.53 27.06
CA PRO A 203 -1.78 -2.60 28.00
C PRO A 203 -2.37 -2.92 29.39
N ALA A 204 -1.80 -3.91 30.06
CA ALA A 204 -2.12 -4.16 31.47
C ALA A 204 -1.78 -2.89 32.27
N PRO A 205 -2.61 -2.49 33.25
CA PRO A 205 -2.29 -1.37 34.12
C PRO A 205 -0.96 -1.67 34.82
N VAL A 206 0.05 -0.83 34.60
CA VAL A 206 1.26 -0.83 35.40
C VAL A 206 0.87 -0.26 36.77
N PRO A 207 1.05 -0.99 37.89
CA PRO A 207 0.81 -0.41 39.20
C PRO A 207 1.80 0.72 39.42
N VAL A 208 1.29 1.92 39.66
CA VAL A 208 2.12 3.07 40.04
C VAL A 208 2.57 2.85 41.49
N PRO A 209 3.88 2.79 41.77
CA PRO A 209 4.35 2.76 43.16
C PRO A 209 3.92 4.03 43.86
N GLU A 210 3.32 3.89 45.03
CA GLU A 210 2.89 4.99 45.88
C GLU A 210 4.12 5.82 46.28
N ALA A 211 4.22 7.03 45.73
CA ALA A 211 5.30 7.94 46.04
C ALA A 211 5.12 8.42 47.49
N LEU A 212 6.11 8.14 48.33
CA LEU A 212 6.26 8.72 49.67
C LEU A 212 6.28 10.25 49.55
N VAL A 213 5.23 10.87 50.07
CA VAL A 213 5.12 12.32 50.23
C VAL A 213 6.20 12.76 51.23
N PRO A 214 7.11 13.69 50.88
CA PRO A 214 8.06 14.21 51.84
C PRO A 214 7.32 15.07 52.85
N ALA A 215 7.54 14.80 54.14
CA ALA A 215 7.02 15.62 55.22
C ALA A 215 7.63 17.04 55.15
N VAL A 216 6.79 18.03 54.86
CA VAL A 216 7.14 19.45 55.01
C VAL A 216 7.22 19.75 56.51
N ARG A 217 8.44 19.95 57.03
CA ARG A 217 8.63 20.58 58.34
C ARG A 217 8.19 22.04 58.23
N ARG A 218 7.16 22.41 58.99
CA ARG A 218 6.93 23.82 59.34
C ARG A 218 7.94 24.18 60.41
N ASP A 219 8.79 25.15 60.07
CA ASP A 219 9.61 25.89 61.02
C ASP A 219 8.75 27.05 61.50
N ASP A 220 8.14 26.89 62.68
CA ASP A 220 7.45 27.98 63.37
C ASP A 220 8.48 28.65 64.27
N GLY A 221 9.08 29.73 63.76
CA GLY A 221 9.73 30.73 64.60
C GLY A 221 8.68 31.69 65.16
N ASP A 222 8.56 31.76 66.49
CA ASP A 222 8.71 33.02 67.25
C ASP A 222 8.50 32.81 68.76
N GLN A 223 9.39 33.49 69.52
CA GLN A 223 9.47 33.75 70.98
C GLN A 223 10.27 32.78 71.86
#